data_AF-A0A939I303-F1
#
_entry.id   AF-A0A939I303-F1
#
_cell.length_a   1.000
_cell.length_b   1.000
_cell.length_c   1.000
_cell.angle_alpha   90.00
_cell.angle_beta   90.00
_cell.angle_gamma   90.00
#
_symmetry.space_group_name_H-M   'P 1'
#
loop_
_entity.id
_entity.type
_entity.pdbx_description
1 polymer ?
#
loop_
_entity_poly.entity_id
_entity_poly.type
_entity_poly.pdbx_seq_one_letter_code
_entity_poly.pdbx_strand_id
1 'polypeptide(L)'
;MERQRYIVRLSSQERQELENIVKKGQGGAFKIRHAQILLHSDVNVQCKSVEEMASMLHCNKNTVSEVRKRLVEKGFAAALERKKRSTPPKPRLFDGEAEARLIALACSTPPEGRLRP
;
A
#
# COMPACT_ATOMS: atom_id res chain seq x y z
N MET A 1 6.89 12.95 16.71
CA MET A 1 5.65 13.46 17.35
C MET A 1 5.20 14.69 16.58
N GLU A 2 4.39 14.52 15.53
CA GLU A 2 3.78 15.66 14.83
C GLU A 2 2.30 15.69 15.15
N ARG A 3 1.91 16.77 15.84
CA ARG A 3 0.58 17.03 16.38
C ARG A 3 -0.40 17.20 15.22
N GLN A 4 -1.40 16.32 15.16
CA GLN A 4 -2.81 16.63 14.89
C GLN A 4 -3.14 17.88 14.03
N ARG A 5 -2.44 18.11 12.91
CA ARG A 5 -2.70 19.26 12.01
C ARG A 5 -3.59 18.92 10.82
N TYR A 6 -3.87 17.64 10.61
CA TYR A 6 -4.65 17.16 9.47
C TYR A 6 -6.10 16.93 9.89
N ILE A 7 -6.93 17.95 9.61
CA ILE A 7 -8.38 17.89 9.77
C ILE A 7 -8.95 17.24 8.52
N VAL A 8 -9.58 16.08 8.67
CA VAL A 8 -10.23 15.35 7.57
C VAL A 8 -11.67 15.82 7.45
N ARG A 9 -12.01 16.43 6.31
CA ARG A 9 -13.39 16.74 5.92
C ARG A 9 -13.70 15.92 4.68
N LEU A 10 -14.68 15.04 4.78
CA LEU A 10 -15.17 14.26 3.65
C LEU A 10 -16.50 14.85 3.18
N SER A 11 -16.70 14.86 1.88
CA SER A 11 -18.00 15.13 1.27
C SER A 11 -18.93 13.91 1.38
N SER A 12 -20.24 14.12 1.23
CA SER A 12 -21.23 13.03 1.25
C SER A 12 -20.96 11.97 0.16
N GLN A 13 -20.44 12.39 -1.00
CA GLN A 13 -20.09 11.48 -2.10
C GLN A 13 -18.88 10.60 -1.75
N GLU A 14 -17.80 11.20 -1.26
CA GLU A 14 -16.59 10.47 -0.82
C GLU A 14 -16.91 9.49 0.30
N ARG A 15 -17.76 9.90 1.24
CA ARG A 15 -18.22 9.02 2.32
C ARG A 15 -18.96 7.80 1.77
N GLN A 16 -19.88 8.00 0.84
CA GLN A 16 -20.65 6.90 0.25
C GLN A 16 -19.75 5.93 -0.51
N GLU A 17 -18.71 6.44 -1.17
CA GLU A 17 -17.70 5.62 -1.83
C GLU A 17 -16.90 4.79 -0.81
N LEU A 18 -16.44 5.39 0.29
CA LEU A 18 -15.77 4.67 1.37
C LEU A 18 -16.66 3.60 2.01
N GLU A 19 -17.92 3.92 2.30
CA GLU A 19 -18.88 2.95 2.83
C GLU A 19 -19.12 1.79 1.87
N ASN A 20 -19.21 2.07 0.56
CA ASN A 20 -19.33 1.03 -0.46
C ASN A 20 -18.10 0.13 -0.51
N ILE A 21 -16.89 0.68 -0.38
CA ILE A 21 -15.63 -0.10 -0.33
C ILE A 21 -15.62 -1.02 0.89
N VAL A 22 -16.02 -0.51 2.07
CA VAL A 22 -16.05 -1.30 3.30
C VAL A 22 -17.14 -2.39 3.22
N LYS A 23 -18.35 -2.06 2.73
CA LYS A 23 -19.47 -3.01 2.61
C LYS A 23 -19.23 -4.09 1.58
N LYS A 24 -18.70 -3.73 0.40
CA LYS A 24 -18.44 -4.70 -0.68
C LYS A 24 -17.20 -5.55 -0.42
N GLY A 25 -16.29 -5.12 0.46
CA GLY A 25 -14.99 -5.75 0.66
C GLY A 25 -14.13 -5.77 -0.61
N GLN A 26 -14.48 -4.96 -1.62
CA GLN A 26 -13.81 -4.94 -2.90
C GLN A 26 -12.58 -4.02 -2.82
N GLY A 27 -11.46 -4.63 -2.46
CA GLY A 27 -10.16 -3.99 -2.37
C GLY A 27 -9.26 -4.75 -1.42
N GLY A 28 -7.94 -4.78 -1.69
CA GLY A 28 -6.99 -5.41 -0.77
C GLY A 28 -7.14 -4.84 0.65
N ALA A 29 -6.84 -5.62 1.69
CA ALA A 29 -7.06 -5.28 3.10
C ALA A 29 -6.57 -3.86 3.51
N PHE A 30 -5.55 -3.35 2.82
CA PHE A 30 -5.08 -1.98 2.93
C PHE A 30 -6.13 -0.92 2.60
N LYS A 31 -6.84 -1.05 1.48
CA LYS A 31 -7.90 -0.13 1.04
C LYS A 31 -9.04 -0.07 2.05
N ILE A 32 -9.51 -1.24 2.51
CA ILE A 32 -10.58 -1.35 3.49
C ILE A 32 -10.18 -0.67 4.80
N ARG A 33 -8.96 -0.95 5.30
CA ARG A 33 -8.47 -0.33 6.54
C ARG A 33 -8.35 1.18 6.41
N HIS A 34 -7.82 1.68 5.29
CA HIS A 34 -7.71 3.13 5.06
C HIS A 34 -9.09 3.78 4.97
N ALA A 35 -10.05 3.14 4.31
CA ALA A 35 -11.43 3.61 4.26
C ALA A 35 -12.07 3.70 5.66
N GLN A 36 -11.86 2.68 6.51
CA GLN A 36 -12.33 2.70 7.90
C GLN A 36 -11.68 3.83 8.73
N ILE A 37 -10.37 4.03 8.58
CA ILE A 37 -9.66 5.13 9.26
C ILE A 37 -10.24 6.48 8.87
N LEU A 38 -10.51 6.69 7.57
CA LEU A 38 -11.07 7.94 7.04
C LEU A 38 -12.51 8.17 7.51
N LEU A 39 -13.36 7.14 7.47
CA LEU A 39 -14.74 7.21 7.97
C LEU A 39 -14.81 7.57 9.46
N HIS A 40 -13.91 7.02 10.28
CA HIS A 40 -13.85 7.34 11.72
C HIS A 40 -13.08 8.64 12.05
N SER A 41 -12.38 9.21 11.06
CA SER A 41 -11.68 10.50 11.20
C SER A 41 -12.51 11.69 10.71
N ASP A 42 -13.70 11.46 10.16
CA ASP A 42 -14.56 12.51 9.63
C ASP A 42 -15.08 13.41 10.76
N VAL A 43 -14.82 14.70 10.63
CA VAL A 43 -15.25 15.73 11.57
C VAL A 43 -16.77 15.91 11.59
N ASN A 44 -17.46 15.56 10.49
CA ASN A 44 -18.90 15.75 10.36
C ASN A 44 -19.75 14.82 11.25
N VAL A 45 -19.20 13.71 11.75
CA VAL A 45 -19.96 12.71 12.51
C VAL A 45 -19.43 12.58 13.93
N GLN A 46 -18.13 12.31 14.07
CA GLN A 46 -17.43 12.22 15.36
C GLN A 46 -15.94 12.08 15.06
N CYS A 47 -15.18 13.14 15.30
CA CYS A 47 -13.73 13.08 15.18
C CYS A 47 -13.18 12.29 16.37
N LYS A 48 -13.03 10.97 16.21
CA LYS A 48 -12.39 10.14 17.24
C LYS A 48 -10.92 10.50 17.36
N SER A 49 -10.38 10.38 18.56
CA SER A 49 -8.96 10.58 18.79
C SER A 49 -8.16 9.52 18.03
N VAL A 50 -6.90 9.86 17.70
CA VAL A 50 -5.99 8.93 17.02
C VAL A 50 -5.82 7.62 17.81
N GLU A 51 -5.86 7.72 19.15
CA GLU A 51 -5.67 6.59 20.05
C GLU A 51 -6.87 5.65 20.05
N GLU A 52 -8.09 6.19 20.12
CA GLU A 52 -9.32 5.39 20.07
C GLU A 52 -9.45 4.64 18.75
N MET A 53 -9.13 5.29 17.62
CA MET A 53 -9.17 4.61 16.33
C MET A 53 -8.07 3.56 16.19
N ALA A 54 -6.87 3.84 16.70
CA ALA A 54 -5.77 2.88 16.71
C ALA A 54 -6.17 1.61 17.47
N SER A 55 -6.81 1.77 18.64
CA SER A 55 -7.34 0.67 19.44
C SER A 55 -8.48 -0.06 18.74
N MET A 56 -9.45 0.67 18.16
CA MET A 56 -10.63 0.10 17.48
C MET A 56 -10.26 -0.67 16.20
N LEU A 57 -9.27 -0.19 15.45
CA LEU A 57 -8.86 -0.77 14.17
C LEU A 57 -7.61 -1.65 14.30
N HIS A 58 -7.14 -1.90 15.53
CA HIS A 58 -5.94 -2.66 15.84
C HIS A 58 -4.73 -2.24 14.98
N CYS A 59 -4.53 -0.94 14.83
CA CYS A 59 -3.46 -0.38 14.00
C CYS A 59 -2.60 0.62 14.76
N ASN A 60 -1.40 0.89 14.25
CA ASN A 60 -0.49 1.83 14.89
C ASN A 60 -0.99 3.28 14.73
N LYS A 61 -0.84 4.10 15.77
CA LYS A 61 -1.15 5.55 15.77
C LYS A 61 -0.49 6.29 14.60
N ASN A 62 0.70 5.84 14.20
CA ASN A 62 1.41 6.37 13.03
C ASN A 62 0.65 6.12 11.72
N THR A 63 0.02 4.95 11.57
CA THR A 63 -0.76 4.61 10.37
C THR A 63 -1.95 5.56 10.23
N VAL A 64 -2.68 5.81 11.32
CA VAL A 64 -3.80 6.75 11.34
C VAL A 64 -3.34 8.16 10.95
N SER A 65 -2.23 8.62 11.52
CA SER A 65 -1.68 9.95 11.24
C SER A 65 -1.22 10.09 9.78
N GLU A 66 -0.55 9.08 9.24
CA GLU A 66 -0.13 9.00 7.84
C GLU A 66 -1.32 9.00 6.86
N VAL A 67 -2.40 8.30 7.20
CA VAL A 67 -3.61 8.27 6.36
C VAL A 67 -4.27 9.64 6.30
N ARG A 68 -4.41 10.31 7.45
CA ARG A 68 -4.94 11.69 7.52
C ARG A 68 -4.06 12.66 6.72
N LYS A 69 -2.74 12.56 6.88
CA LYS A 69 -1.77 13.36 6.13
C LYS A 69 -1.89 13.13 4.62
N ARG A 70 -1.96 11.87 4.17
CA ARG A 70 -2.11 11.56 2.74
C ARG A 70 -3.37 12.10 2.13
N LEU A 71 -4.48 12.06 2.85
CA LEU A 71 -5.73 12.64 2.37
C LEU A 71 -5.56 14.15 2.11
N VAL A 72 -4.99 14.87 3.08
CA VAL A 72 -4.84 16.33 3.00
C VAL A 72 -3.78 16.75 1.98
N GLU A 73 -2.65 16.04 1.90
CA GLU A 73 -1.53 16.41 1.00
C GLU A 73 -1.70 15.89 -0.43
N LYS A 74 -2.36 14.75 -0.62
CA LYS A 74 -2.38 14.02 -1.91
C LYS A 74 -3.79 13.71 -2.43
N GLY A 75 -4.82 13.97 -1.64
CA GLY A 75 -6.22 13.77 -2.01
C GLY A 75 -6.75 12.35 -1.76
N PHE A 76 -8.06 12.19 -2.01
CA PHE A 76 -8.85 11.00 -1.73
C PHE A 76 -8.31 9.72 -2.41
N ALA A 77 -8.06 9.78 -3.72
CA ALA A 77 -7.56 8.63 -4.47
C ALA A 77 -6.19 8.15 -3.96
N ALA A 78 -5.31 9.08 -3.58
CA ALA A 78 -3.97 8.76 -3.08
C ALA A 78 -3.98 8.21 -1.64
N ALA A 79 -5.02 8.50 -0.85
CA ALA A 79 -5.20 7.91 0.46
C ALA A 79 -5.65 6.44 0.35
N LEU A 80 -6.44 6.08 -0.67
CA LEU A 80 -6.94 4.73 -0.89
C LEU A 80 -5.97 3.84 -1.67
N GLU A 81 -5.26 4.39 -2.67
CA GLU A 81 -4.33 3.62 -3.47
C GLU A 81 -3.02 3.32 -2.73
N ARG A 82 -2.53 2.09 -2.89
CA ARG A 82 -1.19 1.75 -2.41
C ARG A 82 -0.18 2.48 -3.30
N LYS A 83 0.78 3.18 -2.70
CA LYS A 83 1.89 3.79 -3.45
C LYS A 83 2.51 2.73 -4.37
N LYS A 84 2.34 2.89 -5.69
CA LYS A 84 3.03 2.05 -6.67
C LYS A 84 4.54 2.25 -6.46
N ARG A 85 5.26 1.16 -6.25
CA ARG A 85 6.72 1.20 -6.14
C ARG A 85 7.29 1.49 -7.53
N SER A 86 8.09 2.55 -7.64
CA SER A 86 8.79 2.87 -8.90
C SER A 86 9.90 1.88 -9.21
N THR A 87 10.45 1.20 -8.20
CA THR A 87 11.52 0.21 -8.35
C THR A 87 11.14 -1.14 -7.73
N PRO A 88 11.54 -2.26 -8.34
CA PRO A 88 11.36 -3.58 -7.75
C PRO A 88 12.15 -3.68 -6.42
N PRO A 89 11.65 -4.46 -5.44
CA PRO A 89 12.30 -4.60 -4.13
C PRO A 89 13.67 -5.28 -4.18
N LYS A 90 13.95 -6.02 -5.26
CA LYS A 90 15.26 -6.59 -5.53
C LYS A 90 15.75 -5.99 -6.85
N PRO A 91 16.92 -5.33 -6.89
CA PRO A 91 17.54 -4.99 -8.16
C PRO A 91 17.76 -6.29 -8.95
N ARG A 92 17.63 -6.24 -10.27
CA ARG A 92 18.02 -7.38 -11.11
C ARG A 92 19.50 -7.65 -10.85
N LEU A 93 19.81 -8.86 -10.40
CA LEU A 93 21.18 -9.26 -10.06
C LEU A 93 21.98 -9.62 -11.32
N PHE A 94 21.30 -10.04 -12.38
CA PHE A 94 21.89 -10.35 -13.67
C PHE A 94 21.38 -9.35 -14.72
N ASP A 95 22.31 -8.78 -15.47
CA ASP A 95 22.02 -8.04 -16.70
C ASP A 95 21.71 -9.02 -17.83
N GLY A 96 21.01 -8.57 -18.87
CA GLY A 96 20.56 -9.44 -19.97
C GLY A 96 21.71 -10.19 -20.67
N GLU A 97 22.91 -9.60 -20.71
CA GLU A 97 24.11 -10.28 -21.22
C GLU A 97 24.56 -11.44 -20.32
N ALA A 98 24.45 -11.27 -19.00
CA ALA A 98 24.86 -12.28 -18.04
C ALA A 98 23.86 -13.45 -18.01
N GLU A 99 22.56 -13.19 -18.21
CA GLU A 99 21.55 -14.23 -18.47
C GLU A 99 21.84 -14.98 -19.78
N ALA A 100 22.16 -14.26 -20.87
CA ALA A 100 22.49 -14.89 -22.15
C ALA A 100 23.75 -15.77 -22.06
N ARG A 101 24.78 -15.34 -21.34
CA ARG A 101 26.00 -16.14 -21.10
C ARG A 101 25.70 -17.39 -20.26
N LEU A 102 24.82 -17.29 -19.25
CA LEU A 102 24.38 -18.44 -18.46
C LEU A 102 23.60 -19.46 -19.29
N ILE A 103 22.67 -18.98 -20.12
CA ILE A 103 21.91 -19.82 -21.04
C ILE A 103 22.84 -20.49 -22.05
N ALA A 104 23.77 -19.74 -22.65
CA ALA A 104 24.76 -20.29 -23.59
C ALA A 104 25.65 -21.36 -22.93
N LEU A 105 26.10 -21.14 -21.69
CA LEU A 105 26.88 -22.13 -20.95
C LEU A 105 26.05 -23.39 -20.65
N ALA A 106 24.80 -23.24 -20.21
CA ALA A 106 23.91 -24.35 -19.89
C ALA A 106 23.47 -25.14 -21.15
N CYS A 107 23.34 -24.46 -22.28
CA CYS A 107 22.97 -25.06 -23.58
C CYS A 107 24.19 -25.47 -24.43
N SER A 108 25.42 -25.23 -23.95
CA SER A 108 26.63 -25.62 -24.67
C SER A 108 26.84 -27.14 -24.62
N THR A 109 27.45 -27.68 -25.68
CA THR A 109 27.86 -29.07 -25.76
C THR A 109 28.92 -29.33 -24.68
N PRO A 110 28.73 -30.31 -23.79
CA PRO A 110 29.72 -30.63 -22.77
C PRO A 110 31.05 -31.03 -23.44
N PRO A 111 32.21 -30.67 -22.87
CA PRO A 111 33.50 -31.11 -23.38
C PRO A 111 33.60 -32.64 -23.35
N GLU A 112 34.29 -33.22 -24.35
CA GLU A 112 34.41 -34.66 -24.54
C GLU A 112 34.85 -35.36 -23.24
N GLY A 113 34.09 -36.36 -22.82
CA GLY A 113 34.37 -37.18 -21.63
C GLY A 113 33.46 -36.97 -20.42
N ARG A 114 32.44 -36.09 -20.48
CA ARG A 114 31.50 -35.88 -19.37
C ARG A 114 30.10 -36.44 -19.68
N LEU A 115 29.88 -37.70 -19.30
CA LEU A 115 28.55 -38.30 -19.21
C LEU A 115 27.70 -37.51 -18.20
N ARG A 116 26.52 -37.05 -18.61
CA ARG A 116 25.51 -36.54 -17.68
C ARG A 116 24.96 -37.72 -16.85
N PRO A 117 24.77 -37.58 -15.53
CA PRO A 117 24.08 -38.59 -14.73
C PRO A 117 22.60 -38.72 -15.11
#